data_AF-A0A840WC54-F1
#
_entry.id   AF-A0A840WC54-F1
#
_cell.length_a   1.000
_cell.length_b   1.000
_cell.length_c   1.000
_cell.angle_alpha   90.00
_cell.angle_beta   90.00
_cell.angle_gamma   90.00
#
_symmetry.space_group_name_H-M   'P 1'
#
loop_
_entity.id
_entity.type
_entity.pdbx_description
1 polymer ?
#
loop_
_entity_poly.entity_id
_entity_poly.type
_entity_poly.pdbx_seq_one_letter_code
_entity_poly.pdbx_strand_id
1 'polypeptide(L)' 'MLKKALAATAIAAAAGSVLFAGAPAMANSNVFTSGNGSILGGNQIVADLDVPINVCGNAIAVLGVAGASCTNSDAKVLN' A
#
# COMPACT_ATOMS: atom_id res chain seq x y z
N MET A 1 30.09 18.49 20.50
CA MET A 1 29.87 17.66 19.28
C MET A 1 28.94 16.48 19.53
N LEU A 2 28.95 15.87 20.73
CA LEU A 2 28.08 14.75 21.10
C LEU A 2 26.57 15.04 21.02
N LYS A 3 26.14 16.27 21.33
CA LYS A 3 24.72 16.69 21.27
C LYS A 3 24.15 16.72 19.85
N LYS A 4 25.00 17.01 18.85
CA LYS A 4 24.60 17.01 17.44
C LYS A 4 24.49 15.60 16.87
N ALA A 5 25.35 14.69 17.36
CA ALA A 5 25.32 13.29 16.98
C ALA A 5 24.03 12.59 17.47
N LEU A 6 23.60 12.87 18.71
CA LEU A 6 22.37 12.29 19.28
C LEU A 6 21.09 12.74 18.54
N ALA A 7 21.04 14.00 18.11
CA ALA A 7 19.91 14.51 17.33
C ALA A 7 19.87 13.89 15.92
N ALA A 8 21.03 13.70 15.29
CA ALA A 8 21.13 13.08 13.97
C ALA A 8 20.73 11.59 13.97
N THR A 9 21.12 10.82 15.00
CA THR A 9 20.72 9.41 15.13
C THR A 9 19.24 9.23 15.47
N ALA A 10 18.63 10.14 16.26
CA ALA A 10 17.20 10.11 16.53
C ALA A 10 16.36 10.36 15.26
N ILE A 11 16.80 11.28 14.39
CA ILE A 11 16.14 11.57 13.10
C ILE A 11 16.30 10.39 12.13
N ALA A 12 17.48 9.77 12.08
CA ALA A 12 17.74 8.60 11.25
C ALA A 12 16.91 7.38 11.68
N ALA A 13 16.72 7.15 12.99
CA ALA A 13 15.90 6.08 13.51
C ALA A 13 14.39 6.28 13.25
N ALA A 14 13.91 7.53 13.32
CA ALA A 14 12.52 7.87 13.02
C ALA A 14 12.22 7.89 11.50
N ALA A 15 13.19 8.26 10.68
CA ALA A 15 13.04 8.21 9.21
C ALA A 15 13.17 6.78 8.66
N GLY A 16 14.01 5.94 9.29
CA GLY A 16 14.22 4.55 8.89
C GLY A 16 12.97 3.67 9.02
N SER A 17 12.10 3.94 10.00
CA SER A 17 10.85 3.18 10.18
C SER A 17 9.76 3.55 9.15
N VAL A 18 9.72 4.79 8.68
CA VAL A 18 8.74 5.24 7.66
C VAL A 18 9.07 4.65 6.28
N LEU A 19 10.35 4.45 5.96
CA LEU A 19 10.79 3.82 4.71
C LEU A 19 10.46 2.32 4.65
N PHE A 20 10.36 1.65 5.80
CA PHE A 20 9.92 0.26 5.91
C PHE A 20 8.39 0.11 6.04
N ALA A 21 7.63 1.19 6.07
CA ALA A 21 6.18 1.18 6.18
C ALA A 21 5.47 0.98 4.83
N GLY A 22 6.12 0.32 3.85
CA GLY A 22 5.45 -0.23 2.68
C GLY A 22 4.45 -1.29 3.14
N ALA A 23 3.27 -0.84 3.58
CA ALA A 23 2.24 -1.72 4.07
C ALA A 23 1.81 -2.66 2.93
N PRO A 24 1.62 -3.96 3.20
CA PRO A 24 1.04 -4.85 2.20
C PRO A 24 -0.30 -4.29 1.74
N ALA A 25 -0.60 -4.39 0.45
CA ALA A 25 -1.94 -4.13 -0.05
C ALA A 25 -2.89 -5.10 0.66
N MET A 26 -3.73 -4.57 1.55
CA MET A 26 -4.70 -5.37 2.29
C MET A 26 -5.94 -5.58 1.43
N ALA A 27 -6.01 -6.72 0.74
CA ALA A 27 -7.25 -7.17 0.12
C ALA A 27 -8.16 -7.77 1.20
N ASN A 28 -9.35 -7.19 1.39
CA ASN A 28 -10.39 -7.76 2.23
C ASN A 28 -11.36 -8.56 1.35
N SER A 29 -11.42 -9.88 1.56
CA SER A 29 -12.29 -10.79 0.79
C SER A 29 -13.56 -11.19 1.53
N ASN A 30 -13.97 -10.44 2.57
CA ASN A 30 -15.16 -10.80 3.34
C ASN A 30 -16.45 -10.59 2.54
N VAL A 31 -17.08 -11.70 2.16
CA VAL A 31 -18.36 -11.77 1.46
C VAL A 31 -19.43 -12.09 2.50
N PHE A 32 -20.37 -11.18 2.74
CA PHE A 32 -21.34 -11.31 3.82
C PHE A 32 -22.75 -10.82 3.45
N THR A 33 -23.75 -11.61 3.83
CA THR A 33 -25.16 -11.25 3.79
C THR A 33 -25.82 -11.64 5.10
N SER A 34 -26.67 -10.78 5.67
CA SER A 34 -27.38 -11.07 6.92
C SER A 34 -28.59 -11.98 6.71
N GLY A 35 -29.12 -12.08 5.49
CA GLY A 35 -30.23 -12.97 5.11
C GLY A 35 -31.57 -12.73 5.82
N ASN A 36 -31.69 -11.72 6.69
CA ASN A 36 -32.84 -11.57 7.56
C ASN A 36 -34.12 -11.20 6.79
N GLY A 37 -35.17 -12.03 6.92
CA GLY A 37 -36.46 -11.84 6.24
C GLY A 37 -36.46 -12.12 4.73
N SER A 38 -35.41 -12.77 4.22
CA SER A 38 -35.21 -12.95 2.79
C SER A 38 -35.85 -14.25 2.26
N ILE A 39 -36.67 -14.16 1.20
CA ILE A 39 -37.25 -15.33 0.52
C ILE A 39 -36.30 -15.88 -0.56
N LEU A 40 -35.47 -15.03 -1.19
CA LEU A 40 -34.60 -15.43 -2.31
C LEU A 40 -33.28 -14.64 -2.40
N GLY A 41 -32.83 -14.00 -1.31
CA GLY A 41 -31.65 -13.13 -1.28
C GLY A 41 -30.38 -13.80 -0.73
N GLY A 42 -29.25 -13.12 -0.87
CA GLY A 42 -27.92 -13.67 -0.56
C GLY A 42 -27.16 -14.23 -1.76
N ASN A 43 -27.66 -14.01 -2.98
CA ASN A 43 -26.97 -14.41 -4.21
C ASN A 43 -25.74 -13.51 -4.42
N GLN A 44 -24.58 -14.01 -4.03
CA GLN A 44 -23.30 -13.32 -4.19
C GLN A 44 -22.45 -14.10 -5.19
N ILE A 45 -21.98 -13.43 -6.23
CA ILE A 45 -21.04 -13.99 -7.21
C ILE A 45 -19.66 -13.49 -6.81
N VAL A 46 -18.80 -14.42 -6.42
CA VAL A 46 -17.42 -14.17 -6.02
C VAL A 46 -16.53 -14.76 -7.09
N ALA A 47 -15.78 -13.90 -7.77
CA ALA A 47 -14.81 -14.29 -8.78
C ALA A 47 -13.48 -13.63 -8.45
N ASP A 48 -12.40 -14.39 -8.56
CA ASP A 48 -11.06 -13.83 -8.56
C ASP A 48 -10.85 -13.11 -9.90
N LEU A 49 -10.54 -11.82 -9.81
CA LEU A 49 -10.10 -11.02 -10.94
C LEU A 49 -8.70 -10.53 -10.63
N ASP A 50 -7.72 -11.12 -11.29
CA ASP A 50 -6.40 -10.53 -11.38
C ASP A 50 -6.50 -9.30 -12.29
N VAL A 51 -6.15 -8.14 -11.75
CA VAL A 51 -6.09 -6.87 -12.49
C VAL A 51 -4.68 -6.31 -12.28
N PRO A 52 -3.93 -6.04 -13.36
CA PRO A 52 -2.56 -5.61 -13.22
C PRO A 52 -2.58 -4.11 -12.92
N ILE A 53 -2.26 -3.74 -11.69
CA ILE A 53 -2.17 -2.34 -11.29
C ILE A 53 -0.72 -2.04 -10.95
N ASN A 54 -0.10 -1.13 -11.72
CA ASN A 54 1.22 -0.62 -11.43
C ASN A 54 1.11 0.80 -10.88
N VAL A 55 1.54 0.97 -9.63
CA VAL A 55 1.58 2.26 -8.94
C VAL A 55 3.03 2.64 -8.74
N CYS A 56 3.56 3.47 -9.63
CA CYS A 56 4.95 3.88 -9.65
C CYS A 56 5.06 5.41 -9.45
N GLY A 57 6.28 5.90 -9.15
CA GLY A 57 6.53 7.34 -9.15
C GLY A 57 6.17 8.04 -7.83
N ASN A 58 6.01 7.27 -6.76
CA ASN A 58 5.70 7.83 -5.44
C ASN A 58 6.98 8.16 -4.69
N ALA A 59 7.11 9.42 -4.27
CA ALA A 59 8.21 9.91 -3.47
C ALA A 59 7.64 10.76 -2.33
N ILE A 60 8.07 10.50 -1.09
CA ILE A 60 7.68 11.28 0.07
C ILE A 60 8.97 11.68 0.82
N ALA A 61 9.16 12.96 1.09
CA ALA A 61 10.25 13.46 1.94
C ALA A 61 9.72 14.34 3.06
N VAL A 62 10.32 14.19 4.24
CA VAL A 62 9.92 14.90 5.47
C VAL A 62 10.87 16.08 5.78
N LEU A 63 12.17 15.97 5.47
CA LEU A 63 13.18 16.99 5.81
C LEU A 63 14.19 17.26 4.66
N GLY A 64 13.92 16.79 3.44
CA GLY A 64 14.83 16.87 2.29
C GLY A 64 14.11 16.81 0.95
N VAL A 65 14.84 16.60 -0.16
CA VAL A 65 14.25 16.54 -1.52
C VAL A 65 13.92 15.09 -1.87
N ALA A 66 12.66 14.82 -2.24
CA ALA A 66 12.25 13.55 -2.84
C ALA A 66 12.03 13.73 -4.34
N GLY A 67 12.52 12.78 -5.12
CA GLY A 67 12.21 12.64 -6.54
C GLY A 67 11.84 11.20 -6.82
N ALA A 68 10.85 10.99 -7.69
CA ALA A 68 10.55 9.67 -8.23
C ALA A 68 10.39 9.78 -9.74
N SER A 69 10.72 8.70 -10.42
CA SER A 69 10.62 8.57 -11.87
C SER A 69 10.15 7.17 -12.20
N CYS A 70 9.49 7.02 -13.34
CA CYS A 70 9.11 5.73 -13.89
C CYS A 70 9.43 5.67 -15.37
N THR A 71 9.89 4.52 -15.82
CA THR A 71 10.01 4.16 -17.24
C THR A 71 9.60 2.70 -17.40
N ASN A 72 8.88 2.34 -18.48
CA ASN A 72 8.33 0.99 -18.73
C ASN A 72 7.44 0.46 -17.58
N SER A 73 6.35 1.16 -17.30
CA SER A 73 5.39 0.88 -16.21
C SER A 73 4.35 -0.21 -16.55
N ASP A 74 4.75 -1.21 -17.32
CA ASP A 74 3.87 -2.24 -17.85
C ASP A 74 3.29 -3.13 -16.75
N ALA A 75 2.01 -2.94 -16.44
CA ALA A 75 1.22 -3.88 -15.66
C ALA A 75 0.39 -4.70 -16.65
N LYS A 76 0.67 -6.00 -16.79
CA LYS A 76 -0.13 -6.88 -17.67
C LYS A 76 -0.58 -8.13 -16.92
N VAL A 77 -1.88 -8.40 -17.00
CA VAL A 77 -2.45 -9.70 -16.68
C VAL A 77 -2.37 -10.52 -17.94
N LEU A 78 -1.75 -11.68 -17.81
CA LEU A 78 -1.62 -12.66 -18.86
C LEU A 78 -2.48 -13.84 -18.41
N ASN A 79 -3.41 -14.21 -19.29
CA ASN A 79 -4.31 -15.34 -19.11
C ASN A 79 -3.54 -16.66 -19.27
#